data_AF-A0A961I7S1-F1
#
_entry.id   AF-A0A961I7S1-F1
#
_cell.length_a   1.000
_cell.length_b   1.000
_cell.length_c   1.000
_cell.angle_alpha   90.00
_cell.angle_beta   90.00
_cell.angle_gamma   90.00
#
_symmetry.space_group_name_H-M   'P 1'
#
loop_
_entity.id
_entity.type
_entity.pdbx_description
1 polymer ?
#
loop_
_entity_poly.entity_id
_entity_poly.type
_entity_poly.pdbx_seq_one_letter_code
_entity_poly.pdbx_strand_id
1 'polypeptide(L)'
;QLFNSALVNRSREKLINLGYFKEVNLQMRPGSSDEQMNLIMEVKEQPTGTISIGGGYGTQSGFSIFTEVGDRNLNGTGQRLSGRLEYGPLRRAVSIDWTEPWFYEACQDSTGWFWRNKLKDINNAPDLTTLEKIADTFQNNYSEIGKVMKSYVVEAESVDPARRLDFVKARIRVLIDDYVAKEYECYRQYPRPWSLRLGAFYSSSVFTNISPLRISLDPNDLFENASYERNRFGLSVGTQHTFLLNWAHYHVYSPSWAIASRPSALANNAVFREVDLGWQFKSSLRNGLIYSTIDNVFTPTEGLELNFEVENVGQVLGGDDHFNRYTASTKYYWWWFDFTFGGFFRRNVLRRWRVVQEFRLYGIFSHETVPYGRDQDPEKNPYMEPEDRQYLGGTTILRGYDQVDTLYPAVWQDGGNHMIFGGTELRIPIEPTIVWLAVFFDWGTLFDNLGEYTGDLQDDADSYEQTQRLSSANTDPLLAYLADRYDPFSFFTQPYHYESQTDWNNPKRAVLSQRNLALDRALYSWGFGLRIQIPVLPLRLFLAQKLYYKGNGVFAPIPGNEEFEFVFGIGDQRF
;
A
#
# COMPACT_ATOMS: atom_id res chain seq x y z
N GLN A 1 4.90 -33.38 -23.79
CA GLN A 1 5.47 -33.18 -22.44
C GLN A 1 5.19 -34.43 -21.63
N LEU A 2 6.11 -34.84 -20.74
CA LEU A 2 5.84 -35.93 -19.79
C LEU A 2 4.73 -35.52 -18.82
N PHE A 3 3.81 -36.43 -18.54
CA PHE A 3 2.73 -36.19 -17.60
C PHE A 3 3.28 -35.96 -16.18
N ASN A 4 2.77 -34.93 -15.50
CA ASN A 4 3.12 -34.61 -14.13
C ASN A 4 1.84 -34.23 -13.36
N SER A 5 1.39 -35.11 -12.46
CA SER A 5 0.16 -34.93 -11.69
C SER A 5 0.19 -33.69 -10.79
N ALA A 6 1.35 -33.33 -10.24
CA ALA A 6 1.49 -32.16 -9.38
C ALA A 6 1.24 -30.86 -10.16
N LEU A 7 1.77 -30.75 -11.39
CA LEU A 7 1.52 -29.59 -12.26
C LEU A 7 0.05 -29.51 -12.68
N VAL A 8 -0.60 -30.64 -12.93
CA VAL A 8 -2.02 -30.67 -13.31
C VAL A 8 -2.91 -30.26 -12.14
N ASN A 9 -2.67 -30.79 -10.94
CA ASN A 9 -3.41 -30.39 -9.73
C ASN A 9 -3.24 -28.90 -9.44
N ARG A 10 -2.02 -28.38 -9.60
CA ARG A 10 -1.76 -26.95 -9.46
C ARG A 10 -2.54 -26.10 -10.46
N SER A 11 -2.62 -26.52 -11.72
CA SER A 11 -3.42 -25.81 -12.73
C SER A 11 -4.90 -25.80 -12.36
N ARG A 12 -5.43 -26.92 -11.83
CA ARG A 12 -6.78 -27.00 -11.29
C ARG A 12 -6.99 -26.02 -10.13
N GLU A 13 -6.08 -25.97 -9.17
CA GLU A 13 -6.12 -25.00 -8.06
C GLU A 13 -6.12 -23.56 -8.55
N LYS A 14 -5.27 -23.21 -9.54
CA LYS A 14 -5.25 -21.87 -10.14
C LYS A 14 -6.60 -21.51 -10.75
N LEU A 15 -7.23 -22.42 -11.51
CA LEU A 15 -8.54 -22.17 -12.10
C LEU A 15 -9.64 -21.97 -11.06
N ILE A 16 -9.61 -22.75 -9.98
CA ILE A 16 -10.53 -22.58 -8.85
C ILE A 16 -10.31 -21.21 -8.18
N ASN A 17 -9.05 -20.82 -7.98
CA ASN A 17 -8.68 -19.56 -7.34
C ASN A 17 -9.03 -18.30 -8.16
N LEU A 18 -9.27 -18.43 -9.47
CA LEU A 18 -9.83 -17.32 -10.28
C LEU A 18 -11.24 -16.95 -9.80
N GLY A 19 -11.99 -17.91 -9.25
CA GLY A 19 -13.38 -17.72 -8.83
C GLY A 19 -14.36 -17.56 -9.99
N TYR A 20 -13.97 -17.89 -11.22
CA TYR A 20 -14.84 -17.81 -12.42
C TYR A 20 -15.70 -19.07 -12.61
N PHE A 21 -15.29 -20.18 -12.01
CA PHE A 21 -15.89 -21.48 -12.20
C PHE A 21 -16.37 -22.05 -10.87
N LYS A 22 -17.58 -22.59 -10.83
CA LYS A 22 -18.12 -23.34 -9.70
C LYS A 22 -17.42 -24.69 -9.54
N GLU A 23 -17.14 -25.34 -10.66
CA GLU A 23 -16.55 -26.68 -10.72
C GLU A 23 -15.47 -26.72 -11.79
N VAL A 24 -14.35 -27.38 -11.47
CA VAL A 24 -13.24 -27.66 -12.39
C VAL A 24 -12.92 -29.15 -12.27
N ASN A 25 -13.27 -29.92 -13.29
CA ASN A 25 -13.10 -31.37 -13.36
C ASN A 25 -12.03 -31.72 -14.40
N LEU A 26 -11.16 -32.65 -14.04
CA LEU A 26 -10.11 -33.14 -14.93
C LEU A 26 -10.48 -34.54 -15.42
N GLN A 27 -10.47 -34.72 -16.75
CA GLN A 27 -10.59 -36.01 -17.39
C GLN A 27 -9.31 -36.33 -18.16
N MET A 28 -8.77 -37.53 -17.93
CA MET A 28 -7.67 -38.08 -18.71
C MET A 28 -8.24 -39.05 -19.73
N ARG A 29 -8.08 -38.77 -21.02
CA ARG A 29 -8.51 -39.66 -22.11
C ARG A 29 -7.30 -40.21 -22.86
N PRO A 30 -7.35 -41.45 -23.39
CA PRO A 30 -6.29 -41.95 -24.27
C PRO A 30 -6.02 -41.01 -25.44
N GLY A 31 -4.74 -40.87 -25.81
CA GLY A 31 -4.28 -40.05 -26.93
C GLY A 31 -4.25 -40.81 -28.26
N SER A 32 -3.55 -40.26 -29.25
CA SER A 32 -3.37 -40.89 -30.57
C SER A 32 -2.41 -42.08 -30.58
N SER A 33 -1.65 -42.30 -29.51
CA SER A 33 -0.81 -43.48 -29.30
C SER A 33 -0.86 -43.90 -27.82
N ASP A 34 -0.39 -45.11 -27.52
CA ASP A 34 -0.38 -45.68 -26.16
C ASP A 34 0.45 -44.87 -25.16
N GLU A 35 1.42 -44.08 -25.65
CA GLU A 35 2.26 -43.19 -24.84
C GLU A 35 1.71 -41.76 -24.72
N GLN A 36 0.55 -41.49 -25.32
CA GLN A 36 -0.07 -40.17 -25.34
C GLN A 36 -1.39 -40.17 -24.57
N MET A 37 -1.67 -39.06 -23.91
CA MET A 37 -2.96 -38.81 -23.24
C MET A 37 -3.46 -37.40 -23.54
N ASN A 38 -4.77 -37.27 -23.66
CA ASN A 38 -5.47 -36.00 -23.74
C ASN A 38 -5.94 -35.60 -22.34
N LEU A 39 -5.54 -34.41 -21.89
CA LEU A 39 -6.01 -33.81 -20.65
C LEU A 39 -7.16 -32.86 -20.98
N ILE A 40 -8.37 -33.19 -20.55
CA ILE A 40 -9.56 -32.38 -20.76
C ILE A 40 -9.93 -31.76 -19.41
N MET A 41 -9.94 -30.43 -19.34
CA MET A 41 -10.50 -29.71 -18.21
C MET A 41 -11.92 -29.26 -18.54
N GLU A 42 -12.88 -29.87 -17.86
CA GLU A 42 -14.29 -29.47 -17.92
C GLU A 42 -14.54 -28.46 -16.81
N VAL A 43 -15.01 -27.28 -17.20
CA VAL A 43 -15.31 -26.19 -16.28
C VAL A 43 -16.80 -25.89 -16.32
N LYS A 44 -17.35 -25.52 -15.17
CA LYS A 44 -18.71 -25.01 -15.04
C LYS A 44 -18.65 -23.57 -14.56
N GLU A 45 -19.00 -22.65 -15.44
CA GLU A 45 -19.03 -21.22 -15.13
C GLU A 45 -20.02 -20.89 -14.00
N GLN A 46 -19.74 -19.80 -13.29
CA GLN A 46 -20.64 -19.23 -12.29
C GLN A 46 -20.74 -17.72 -12.46
N PRO A 47 -21.78 -17.08 -11.92
CA PRO A 47 -21.86 -15.63 -11.89
C PRO A 47 -20.63 -15.02 -11.22
N THR A 48 -19.93 -14.16 -11.95
CA THR A 48 -18.72 -13.46 -11.49
C THR A 48 -19.00 -12.07 -10.94
N GLY A 49 -20.17 -11.52 -11.30
CA GLY A 49 -20.72 -10.28 -10.77
C GLY A 49 -21.00 -10.36 -9.27
N THR A 50 -20.71 -9.27 -8.57
CA THR A 50 -20.88 -9.12 -7.13
C THR A 50 -21.54 -7.79 -6.81
N ILE A 51 -22.41 -7.79 -5.81
CA ILE A 51 -22.99 -6.60 -5.20
C ILE A 51 -22.67 -6.69 -3.71
N SER A 52 -21.95 -5.71 -3.21
CA SER A 52 -21.53 -5.61 -1.81
C SER A 52 -22.14 -4.35 -1.22
N ILE A 53 -22.92 -4.50 -0.15
CA ILE A 53 -23.44 -3.38 0.64
C ILE A 53 -22.85 -3.51 2.02
N GLY A 54 -22.27 -2.43 2.52
CA GLY A 54 -21.73 -2.38 3.87
C GLY A 54 -21.84 -0.99 4.44
N GLY A 55 -21.45 -0.85 5.70
CA GLY A 55 -21.40 0.43 6.37
C GLY A 55 -20.59 0.31 7.64
N GLY A 56 -20.08 1.43 8.11
CA GLY A 56 -19.33 1.51 9.34
C GLY A 56 -19.82 2.62 10.25
N TYR A 57 -19.39 2.55 11.50
CA TYR A 57 -19.52 3.62 12.47
C TYR A 57 -18.27 3.62 13.34
N GLY A 58 -17.59 4.75 13.44
CA GLY A 58 -16.42 4.89 14.28
C GLY A 58 -16.38 6.24 14.97
N THR A 59 -15.66 6.31 16.08
CA THR A 59 -15.51 7.54 16.87
C THR A 59 -14.99 8.71 16.05
N GLN A 60 -14.08 8.46 15.10
CA GLN A 60 -13.50 9.51 14.26
C GLN A 60 -14.16 9.67 12.89
N SER A 61 -14.57 8.58 12.26
CA SER A 61 -15.13 8.63 10.91
C SER A 61 -16.62 8.99 10.88
N GLY A 62 -17.30 8.93 12.03
CA GLY A 62 -18.76 8.91 12.10
C GLY A 62 -19.33 7.67 11.41
N PHE A 63 -20.60 7.75 11.01
CA PHE A 63 -21.23 6.69 10.22
C PHE A 63 -20.82 6.78 8.74
N SER A 64 -20.67 5.64 8.08
CA SER A 64 -20.50 5.55 6.64
C SER A 64 -21.33 4.39 6.11
N ILE A 65 -21.82 4.52 4.89
CA ILE A 65 -22.45 3.44 4.14
C ILE A 65 -21.79 3.39 2.77
N PHE A 66 -21.65 2.20 2.23
CA PHE A 66 -21.14 2.02 0.88
C PHE A 66 -21.91 0.93 0.13
N THR A 67 -21.90 1.06 -1.18
CA THR A 67 -22.40 0.06 -2.11
C THR A 67 -21.39 -0.09 -3.23
N GLU A 68 -21.01 -1.33 -3.51
CA GLU A 68 -20.05 -1.67 -4.54
C GLU A 68 -20.67 -2.71 -5.47
N VAL A 69 -20.60 -2.44 -6.76
CA VAL A 69 -21.02 -3.35 -7.83
C VAL A 69 -19.79 -3.61 -8.68
N GLY A 70 -19.54 -4.87 -9.02
CA GLY A 70 -18.46 -5.18 -9.92
C GLY A 70 -18.54 -6.56 -10.53
N ASP A 71 -17.83 -6.75 -11.62
CA ASP A 71 -17.62 -8.04 -12.27
C ASP A 71 -16.11 -8.30 -12.37
N ARG A 72 -15.69 -9.49 -11.96
CA ARG A 72 -14.28 -9.92 -11.98
C ARG A 72 -13.88 -10.64 -13.27
N ASN A 73 -14.83 -10.92 -14.17
CA ASN A 73 -14.60 -11.62 -15.44
C ASN A 73 -15.47 -11.00 -16.55
N LEU A 74 -15.33 -9.69 -16.75
CA LEU A 74 -16.16 -8.92 -17.67
C LEU A 74 -16.15 -9.55 -19.07
N ASN A 75 -17.33 -9.94 -19.56
CA ASN A 75 -17.52 -10.62 -20.86
C ASN A 75 -16.65 -11.87 -21.06
N GLY A 76 -16.22 -12.55 -19.99
CA GLY A 76 -15.36 -13.74 -20.09
C GLY A 76 -13.88 -13.46 -20.40
N THR A 77 -13.44 -12.21 -20.29
CA THR A 77 -12.06 -11.80 -20.66
C THR A 77 -11.05 -11.85 -19.51
N GLY A 78 -11.50 -12.11 -18.28
CA GLY A 78 -10.68 -12.00 -17.06
C GLY A 78 -10.47 -10.56 -16.55
N GLN A 79 -10.97 -9.57 -17.28
CA GLN A 79 -10.95 -8.17 -16.86
C GLN A 79 -11.90 -7.93 -15.69
N ARG A 80 -11.52 -6.98 -14.83
CA ARG A 80 -12.31 -6.58 -13.68
C ARG A 80 -12.84 -5.17 -13.87
N LEU A 81 -14.11 -4.95 -13.57
CA LEU A 81 -14.75 -3.64 -13.53
C LEU A 81 -15.53 -3.53 -12.23
N SER A 82 -15.29 -2.49 -11.46
CA SER A 82 -16.01 -2.21 -10.21
C SER A 82 -16.38 -0.74 -10.12
N GLY A 83 -17.57 -0.46 -9.61
CA GLY A 83 -18.03 0.86 -9.23
C GLY A 83 -18.42 0.86 -7.76
N ARG A 84 -18.02 1.90 -7.03
CA ARG A 84 -18.24 2.04 -5.59
C ARG A 84 -18.84 3.40 -5.27
N LEU A 85 -19.88 3.40 -4.45
CA LEU A 85 -20.52 4.58 -3.87
C LEU A 85 -20.30 4.53 -2.36
N GLU A 86 -19.89 5.65 -1.77
CA GLU A 86 -19.68 5.84 -0.34
C GLU A 86 -20.39 7.11 0.12
N TYR A 87 -21.10 7.03 1.24
CA TYR A 87 -21.80 8.16 1.86
C TYR A 87 -21.59 8.16 3.37
N GLY A 88 -21.13 9.28 3.89
CA GLY A 88 -21.02 9.59 5.32
C GLY A 88 -21.06 11.11 5.54
N PRO A 89 -21.10 11.56 6.80
CA PRO A 89 -21.16 12.99 7.13
C PRO A 89 -19.85 13.69 6.78
N LEU A 90 -18.70 13.03 6.96
CA LEU A 90 -17.38 13.59 6.68
C LEU A 90 -16.88 13.30 5.26
N ARG A 91 -17.41 12.28 4.58
CA ARG A 91 -16.93 11.88 3.25
C ARG A 91 -18.04 11.28 2.41
N ARG A 92 -18.11 11.71 1.16
CA ARG A 92 -18.97 11.15 0.11
C ARG A 92 -18.10 10.89 -1.09
N ALA A 93 -18.14 9.70 -1.65
CA ALA A 93 -17.27 9.34 -2.76
C ALA A 93 -17.95 8.43 -3.77
N VAL A 94 -17.53 8.55 -5.03
CA VAL A 94 -17.87 7.67 -6.13
C VAL A 94 -16.57 7.30 -6.81
N SER A 95 -16.31 6.00 -7.00
CA SER A 95 -15.16 5.53 -7.77
C SER A 95 -15.56 4.46 -8.77
N ILE A 96 -14.83 4.42 -9.88
CA ILE A 96 -14.90 3.37 -10.88
C ILE A 96 -13.48 2.91 -11.14
N ASP A 97 -13.28 1.60 -11.16
CA ASP A 97 -11.99 0.95 -11.34
C ASP A 97 -12.12 -0.15 -12.40
N TRP A 98 -11.24 -0.11 -13.39
CA TRP A 98 -11.07 -1.17 -14.37
C TRP A 98 -9.65 -1.75 -14.24
N THR A 99 -9.53 -3.07 -14.33
CA THR A 99 -8.25 -3.76 -14.24
C THR A 99 -8.14 -4.84 -15.32
N GLU A 100 -7.05 -4.80 -16.08
CA GLU A 100 -6.57 -5.87 -16.94
C GLU A 100 -5.41 -6.57 -16.23
N PRO A 101 -5.62 -7.75 -15.61
CA PRO A 101 -4.58 -8.43 -14.85
C PRO A 101 -3.44 -8.96 -15.73
N TRP A 102 -3.67 -9.13 -17.04
CA TRP A 102 -2.73 -9.69 -18.01
C TRP A 102 -2.45 -8.71 -19.16
N PHE A 103 -2.08 -7.47 -18.84
CA PHE A 103 -1.88 -6.40 -19.82
C PHE A 103 -0.63 -6.61 -20.69
N TYR A 104 0.48 -7.01 -20.06
CA TYR A 104 1.72 -7.33 -20.77
C TYR A 104 2.45 -8.47 -20.06
N GLU A 105 3.05 -9.38 -20.82
CA GLU A 105 3.94 -10.41 -20.30
C GLU A 105 5.25 -10.40 -21.07
N ALA A 106 6.41 -10.54 -20.41
CA ALA A 106 7.68 -10.64 -21.12
C ALA A 106 7.72 -11.84 -22.10
N CYS A 107 6.92 -12.88 -21.83
CA CYS A 107 6.74 -14.02 -22.73
C CYS A 107 5.72 -13.74 -23.88
N GLN A 108 4.98 -12.62 -23.89
CA GLN A 108 3.99 -12.29 -24.93
C GLN A 108 4.64 -11.97 -26.29
N ASP A 109 5.91 -11.53 -26.28
CA ASP A 109 6.75 -11.39 -27.49
C ASP A 109 7.27 -12.75 -28.01
N SER A 110 7.06 -13.84 -27.27
CA SER A 110 7.41 -15.21 -27.69
C SER A 110 6.21 -15.92 -28.34
N THR A 111 6.32 -16.11 -29.64
CA THR A 111 5.26 -16.49 -30.57
C THR A 111 5.18 -18.01 -30.81
N GLY A 112 5.32 -18.87 -29.81
CA GLY A 112 5.54 -20.31 -30.00
C GLY A 112 4.36 -21.10 -30.50
N TRP A 113 3.13 -20.63 -30.31
CA TRP A 113 1.99 -21.17 -31.07
C TRP A 113 2.11 -20.83 -32.57
N PHE A 114 2.56 -19.62 -32.89
CA PHE A 114 2.90 -19.21 -34.26
C PHE A 114 4.09 -20.03 -34.80
N TRP A 115 5.16 -20.25 -34.03
CA TRP A 115 6.29 -21.10 -34.43
C TRP A 115 5.90 -22.58 -34.60
N ARG A 116 5.02 -23.13 -33.74
CA ARG A 116 4.49 -24.50 -33.88
C ARG A 116 3.65 -24.68 -35.14
N ASN A 117 2.75 -23.72 -35.43
CA ASN A 117 1.98 -23.74 -36.67
C ASN A 117 2.88 -23.60 -37.90
N LYS A 118 3.91 -22.77 -37.83
CA LYS A 118 4.87 -22.60 -38.92
C LYS A 118 5.79 -23.80 -39.12
N LEU A 119 6.17 -24.49 -38.04
CA LEU A 119 6.90 -25.76 -38.13
C LEU A 119 6.08 -26.83 -38.86
N LYS A 120 4.75 -26.81 -38.71
CA LYS A 120 3.84 -27.67 -39.47
C LYS A 120 3.87 -27.35 -40.97
N ASP A 121 3.86 -26.06 -41.34
CA ASP A 121 4.00 -25.62 -42.74
C ASP A 121 5.34 -26.09 -43.34
N ILE A 122 6.44 -25.96 -42.59
CA ILE A 122 7.80 -26.38 -42.99
C ILE A 122 7.91 -27.91 -43.15
N ASN A 123 7.38 -28.68 -42.20
CA ASN A 123 7.40 -30.14 -42.26
C ASN A 123 6.63 -30.67 -43.48
N ASN A 124 5.52 -29.99 -43.84
CA ASN A 124 4.67 -30.34 -44.97
C ASN A 124 5.17 -29.81 -46.33
N ALA A 125 6.25 -29.03 -46.37
CA ALA A 125 6.80 -28.50 -47.62
C ALA A 125 7.25 -29.64 -48.55
N PRO A 126 6.75 -29.73 -49.80
CA PRO A 126 7.02 -30.85 -50.69
C PRO A 126 8.42 -30.80 -51.33
N ASP A 127 9.03 -29.62 -51.43
CA ASP A 127 10.31 -29.39 -52.11
C ASP A 127 11.10 -28.22 -51.50
N LEU A 128 12.35 -28.07 -51.95
CA LEU A 128 13.26 -27.00 -51.49
C LEU A 128 12.76 -25.60 -51.87
N THR A 129 12.14 -25.47 -53.04
CA THR A 129 11.63 -24.19 -53.56
C THR A 129 10.50 -23.65 -52.68
N THR A 130 9.68 -24.53 -52.12
CA THR A 130 8.63 -24.19 -51.16
C THR A 130 9.23 -23.74 -49.82
N LEU A 131 10.29 -24.41 -49.35
CA LEU A 131 11.01 -23.99 -48.15
C LEU A 131 11.70 -22.63 -48.31
N GLU A 132 12.25 -22.37 -49.49
CA GLU A 132 12.90 -21.09 -49.81
C GLU A 132 11.88 -19.94 -49.77
N LYS A 133 10.69 -20.12 -50.36
CA LYS A 133 9.58 -19.15 -50.26
C LYS A 133 9.12 -18.91 -48.82
N ILE A 134 9.07 -19.98 -48.01
CA ILE A 134 8.74 -19.88 -46.58
C ILE A 134 9.85 -19.07 -45.87
N ALA A 135 11.13 -19.39 -46.12
CA ALA A 135 12.27 -18.69 -45.54
C ALA A 135 12.33 -17.20 -45.94
N ASP A 136 12.00 -16.85 -47.18
CA ASP A 136 11.90 -15.46 -47.65
C ASP A 136 10.76 -14.70 -46.95
N THR A 137 9.61 -15.35 -46.77
CA THR A 137 8.50 -14.79 -45.99
C THR A 137 8.92 -14.54 -44.54
N PHE A 138 9.70 -15.45 -43.97
CA PHE A 138 10.31 -15.29 -42.65
C PHE A 138 11.35 -14.18 -42.61
N GLN A 139 12.19 -14.01 -43.63
CA GLN A 139 13.20 -12.98 -43.67
C GLN A 139 12.60 -11.57 -43.71
N ASN A 140 11.43 -11.41 -44.35
CA ASN A 140 10.71 -10.14 -44.40
C ASN A 140 10.01 -9.79 -43.07
N ASN A 141 9.45 -10.80 -42.39
CA ASN A 141 8.67 -10.59 -41.16
C ASN A 141 9.47 -10.77 -39.86
N TYR A 142 10.56 -11.55 -39.90
CA TYR A 142 11.40 -11.99 -38.77
C TYR A 142 12.87 -12.14 -39.23
N SER A 143 13.52 -11.00 -39.48
CA SER A 143 14.77 -10.90 -40.25
C SER A 143 15.91 -11.81 -39.77
N GLU A 144 16.11 -11.95 -38.46
CA GLU A 144 17.21 -12.78 -37.93
C GLU A 144 16.98 -14.28 -38.15
N ILE A 145 15.77 -14.79 -37.92
CA ILE A 145 15.46 -16.21 -38.10
C ILE A 145 15.36 -16.56 -39.60
N GLY A 146 14.76 -15.68 -40.40
CA GLY A 146 14.66 -15.89 -41.85
C GLY A 146 16.03 -15.95 -42.53
N LYS A 147 17.00 -15.12 -42.12
CA LYS A 147 18.39 -15.18 -42.61
C LYS A 147 19.04 -16.54 -42.32
N VAL A 148 18.85 -17.08 -41.11
CA VAL A 148 19.41 -18.38 -40.71
C VAL A 148 18.71 -19.53 -41.43
N MET A 149 17.39 -19.47 -41.61
CA MET A 149 16.68 -20.47 -42.41
C MET A 149 17.16 -20.49 -43.86
N LYS A 150 17.37 -19.30 -44.44
CA LYS A 150 17.87 -19.17 -45.82
C LYS A 150 19.30 -19.68 -45.97
N SER A 151 20.16 -19.47 -44.97
CA SER A 151 21.51 -20.02 -45.01
C SER A 151 21.51 -21.56 -45.01
N TYR A 152 20.56 -22.22 -44.34
CA TYR A 152 20.42 -23.68 -44.41
C TYR A 152 20.01 -24.17 -45.81
N VAL A 153 19.14 -23.43 -46.51
CA VAL A 153 18.75 -23.75 -47.90
C VAL A 153 19.96 -23.63 -48.83
N VAL A 154 20.78 -22.59 -48.67
CA VAL A 154 22.01 -22.40 -49.45
C VAL A 154 23.08 -23.45 -49.11
N GLU A 155 23.30 -23.77 -47.84
CA GLU A 155 24.26 -24.79 -47.40
C GLU A 155 23.94 -26.18 -47.98
N ALA A 156 22.64 -26.47 -48.17
CA ALA A 156 22.17 -27.73 -48.72
C ALA A 156 22.51 -27.94 -50.21
N GLU A 157 22.97 -26.92 -50.94
CA GLU A 157 23.49 -27.10 -52.31
C GLU A 157 24.71 -28.04 -52.34
N SER A 158 25.47 -28.10 -51.25
CA SER A 158 26.62 -29.01 -51.09
C SER A 158 26.26 -30.44 -50.66
N VAL A 159 24.98 -30.69 -50.34
CA VAL A 159 24.47 -31.99 -49.85
C VAL A 159 23.94 -32.81 -51.03
N ASP A 160 24.01 -34.14 -50.92
CA ASP A 160 23.43 -35.09 -51.87
C ASP A 160 21.98 -34.70 -52.24
N PRO A 161 21.65 -34.51 -53.54
CA PRO A 161 20.30 -34.17 -54.02
C PRO A 161 19.18 -35.00 -53.41
N ALA A 162 19.41 -36.29 -53.13
CA ALA A 162 18.41 -37.18 -52.54
C ALA A 162 18.09 -36.86 -51.07
N ARG A 163 18.94 -36.08 -50.38
CA ARG A 163 18.84 -35.81 -48.93
C ARG A 163 18.73 -34.33 -48.58
N ARG A 164 18.83 -33.42 -49.56
CA ARG A 164 18.81 -31.95 -49.33
C ARG A 164 17.58 -31.51 -48.55
N LEU A 165 16.40 -31.99 -48.94
CA LEU A 165 15.14 -31.60 -48.33
C LEU A 165 15.08 -32.00 -46.85
N ASP A 166 15.46 -33.23 -46.54
CA ASP A 166 15.45 -33.75 -45.17
C ASP A 166 16.51 -33.08 -44.30
N PHE A 167 17.68 -32.78 -44.86
CA PHE A 167 18.75 -32.05 -44.18
C PHE A 167 18.30 -30.64 -43.76
N VAL A 168 17.71 -29.89 -44.69
CA VAL A 168 17.19 -28.53 -44.43
C VAL A 168 16.05 -28.57 -43.42
N LYS A 169 15.08 -29.49 -43.58
CA LYS A 169 13.97 -29.65 -42.64
C LYS A 169 14.46 -30.00 -41.23
N ALA A 170 15.46 -30.86 -41.09
CA ALA A 170 16.03 -31.22 -39.80
C ALA A 170 16.71 -30.03 -39.10
N ARG A 171 17.50 -29.23 -39.83
CA ARG A 171 18.15 -28.02 -39.30
C ARG A 171 17.12 -26.95 -38.88
N ILE A 172 16.12 -26.68 -39.73
CA ILE A 172 15.05 -25.74 -39.41
C ILE A 172 14.23 -26.22 -38.20
N ARG A 173 14.00 -27.54 -38.08
CA ARG A 173 13.32 -28.12 -36.92
C ARG A 173 14.09 -27.88 -35.64
N VAL A 174 15.39 -28.14 -35.61
CA VAL A 174 16.25 -27.87 -34.43
C VAL A 174 16.25 -26.38 -34.08
N LEU A 175 16.33 -25.50 -35.07
CA LEU A 175 16.26 -24.05 -34.86
C LEU A 175 14.93 -23.67 -34.20
N ILE A 176 13.80 -24.08 -34.77
CA ILE A 176 12.47 -23.72 -34.26
C ILE A 176 12.17 -24.40 -32.92
N ASP A 177 12.61 -25.64 -32.71
CA ASP A 177 12.44 -26.35 -31.45
C ASP A 177 13.21 -25.66 -30.30
N ASP A 178 14.37 -25.05 -30.55
CA ASP A 178 15.09 -24.22 -29.57
C ASP A 178 14.28 -22.97 -29.16
N TYR A 179 13.65 -22.27 -30.12
CA TYR A 179 12.76 -21.14 -29.84
C TYR A 179 11.51 -21.57 -29.06
N VAL A 180 10.91 -22.70 -29.44
CA VAL A 180 9.74 -23.28 -28.75
C VAL A 180 10.11 -23.76 -27.34
N ALA A 181 11.29 -24.33 -27.14
CA ALA A 181 11.77 -24.79 -25.84
C ALA A 181 12.03 -23.64 -24.86
N LYS A 182 12.67 -22.55 -25.33
CA LYS A 182 12.87 -21.32 -24.54
C LYS A 182 11.55 -20.72 -24.05
N GLU A 183 10.51 -20.75 -24.87
CA GLU A 183 9.16 -20.35 -24.46
C GLU A 183 8.53 -21.29 -23.43
N TYR A 184 8.66 -22.61 -23.62
CA TYR A 184 8.17 -23.57 -22.63
C TYR A 184 8.88 -23.43 -21.28
N GLU A 185 10.16 -23.05 -21.28
CA GLU A 185 10.89 -22.67 -20.07
C GLU A 185 10.36 -21.36 -19.45
N CYS A 186 10.04 -20.35 -20.26
CA CYS A 186 9.40 -19.09 -19.82
C CYS A 186 8.08 -19.38 -19.06
N TYR A 187 7.17 -20.14 -19.66
CA TYR A 187 5.88 -20.47 -19.04
C TYR A 187 5.99 -21.48 -17.88
N ARG A 188 7.06 -22.27 -17.79
CA ARG A 188 7.34 -23.13 -16.63
C ARG A 188 7.66 -22.32 -15.36
N GLN A 189 8.18 -21.10 -15.49
CA GLN A 189 8.70 -20.32 -14.35
C GLN A 189 7.66 -19.47 -13.59
N TYR A 190 6.37 -19.81 -13.73
CA TYR A 190 5.22 -19.03 -13.27
C TYR A 190 5.10 -17.73 -14.06
N PRO A 191 4.07 -17.61 -14.91
CA PRO A 191 3.81 -16.35 -15.60
C PRO A 191 3.59 -15.24 -14.57
N ARG A 192 4.28 -14.13 -14.76
CA ARG A 192 4.27 -12.94 -13.89
C ARG A 192 3.86 -11.76 -14.77
N PRO A 193 2.58 -11.64 -15.13
CA PRO A 193 2.15 -10.56 -16.00
C PRO A 193 2.28 -9.20 -15.29
N TRP A 194 2.38 -8.17 -16.11
CA TRP A 194 2.06 -6.81 -15.74
C TRP A 194 0.54 -6.65 -15.77
N SER A 195 -0.03 -6.11 -14.71
CA SER A 195 -1.42 -5.68 -14.69
C SER A 195 -1.53 -4.19 -14.96
N LEU A 196 -2.56 -3.78 -15.69
CA LEU A 196 -2.94 -2.38 -15.89
C LEU A 196 -4.22 -2.09 -15.10
N ARG A 197 -4.24 -0.98 -14.37
CA ARG A 197 -5.40 -0.45 -13.66
C ARG A 197 -5.70 0.96 -14.15
N LEU A 198 -6.96 1.21 -14.47
CA LEU A 198 -7.48 2.54 -14.76
C LEU A 198 -8.55 2.85 -13.73
N GLY A 199 -8.53 4.05 -13.18
CA GLY A 199 -9.52 4.46 -12.19
C GLY A 199 -9.95 5.90 -12.37
N ALA A 200 -11.19 6.18 -12.01
CA ALA A 200 -11.72 7.53 -11.89
C ALA A 200 -12.46 7.67 -10.57
N PHE A 201 -12.37 8.82 -9.92
CA PHE A 201 -13.06 9.06 -8.67
C PHE A 201 -13.55 10.51 -8.56
N TYR A 202 -14.62 10.68 -7.80
CA TYR A 202 -15.05 11.95 -7.25
C TYR A 202 -15.26 11.78 -5.74
N SER A 203 -14.84 12.75 -4.95
CA SER A 203 -15.06 12.78 -3.51
C SER A 203 -15.34 14.18 -3.00
N SER A 204 -16.32 14.30 -2.11
CA SER A 204 -16.56 15.48 -1.27
C SER A 204 -16.22 15.11 0.16
N SER A 205 -15.25 15.81 0.75
CA SER A 205 -14.79 15.58 2.12
C SER A 205 -14.99 16.84 2.95
N VAL A 206 -15.51 16.69 4.16
CA VAL A 206 -15.61 17.75 5.16
C VAL A 206 -14.49 17.55 6.17
N PHE A 207 -13.58 18.50 6.24
CA PHE A 207 -12.49 18.50 7.20
C PHE A 207 -12.96 19.24 8.45
N THR A 208 -12.78 18.63 9.62
CA THR A 208 -13.12 19.21 10.93
C THR A 208 -11.93 19.21 11.89
N ASN A 209 -10.80 18.62 11.47
CA ASN A 209 -9.59 18.45 12.26
C ASN A 209 -8.60 19.58 11.96
N ILE A 210 -9.01 20.81 12.23
CA ILE A 210 -8.22 22.01 11.94
C ILE A 210 -8.21 22.83 13.23
N SER A 211 -7.07 23.42 13.58
CA SER A 211 -7.03 24.25 14.78
C SER A 211 -7.97 25.45 14.62
N PRO A 212 -8.98 25.60 15.49
CA PRO A 212 -9.85 26.76 15.43
C PRO A 212 -9.10 28.01 15.88
N LEU A 213 -9.46 29.16 15.31
CA LEU A 213 -9.12 30.45 15.89
C LEU A 213 -9.76 30.56 17.29
N ARG A 214 -8.95 30.47 18.34
CA ARG A 214 -9.44 30.56 19.73
C ARG A 214 -9.64 32.02 20.11
N ILE A 215 -10.90 32.46 20.16
CA ILE A 215 -11.28 33.81 20.59
C ILE A 215 -11.52 33.88 22.11
N SER A 216 -11.71 32.73 22.78
CA SER A 216 -11.99 32.62 24.21
C SER A 216 -11.18 31.51 24.86
N LEU A 217 -10.74 31.75 26.10
CA LEU A 217 -10.10 30.76 26.99
C LEU A 217 -11.11 30.12 27.96
N ASP A 218 -12.41 30.48 27.87
CA ASP A 218 -13.44 29.91 28.74
C ASP A 218 -13.87 28.52 28.21
N PRO A 219 -13.65 27.43 28.96
CA PRO A 219 -14.05 26.09 28.55
C PRO A 219 -15.57 25.87 28.48
N ASN A 220 -16.39 26.83 28.92
CA ASN A 220 -17.86 26.76 28.84
C ASN A 220 -18.47 27.40 27.60
N ASP A 221 -17.67 28.05 26.75
CA ASP A 221 -18.17 28.60 25.49
C ASP A 221 -18.51 27.46 24.51
N LEU A 222 -19.60 27.62 23.76
CA LEU A 222 -19.95 26.73 22.67
C LEU A 222 -18.93 26.93 21.54
N PHE A 223 -17.90 26.10 21.49
CA PHE A 223 -16.93 26.08 20.39
C PHE A 223 -17.55 25.34 19.19
N GLU A 224 -17.68 26.03 18.06
CA GLU A 224 -17.85 25.36 16.77
C GLU A 224 -16.46 24.92 16.29
N ASN A 225 -16.31 23.68 15.82
CA ASN A 225 -15.01 23.24 15.28
C ASN A 225 -14.77 23.89 13.92
N ALA A 226 -13.52 24.30 13.68
CA ALA A 226 -13.10 24.80 12.37
C ALA A 226 -13.33 23.72 11.31
N SER A 227 -14.02 24.07 10.23
CA SER A 227 -14.30 23.15 9.14
C SER A 227 -14.31 23.82 7.77
N TYR A 228 -14.10 23.00 6.75
CA TYR A 228 -14.32 23.35 5.34
C TYR A 228 -14.64 22.09 4.53
N GLU A 229 -15.25 22.29 3.36
CA GLU A 229 -15.57 21.22 2.43
C GLU A 229 -14.64 21.27 1.21
N ARG A 230 -14.08 20.12 0.84
CA ARG A 230 -13.26 19.97 -0.35
C ARG A 230 -13.87 18.96 -1.32
N ASN A 231 -14.05 19.41 -2.56
CA ASN A 231 -14.55 18.58 -3.65
C ASN A 231 -13.39 18.24 -4.57
N ARG A 232 -13.16 16.95 -4.83
CA ARG A 232 -12.05 16.45 -5.65
C ARG A 232 -12.54 15.48 -6.70
N PHE A 233 -12.06 15.63 -7.92
CA PHE A 233 -12.20 14.66 -8.99
C PHE A 233 -10.82 14.25 -9.47
N GLY A 234 -10.61 12.98 -9.82
CA GLY A 234 -9.32 12.53 -10.30
C GLY A 234 -9.39 11.28 -11.15
N LEU A 235 -8.29 11.07 -11.87
CA LEU A 235 -8.04 9.88 -12.67
C LEU A 235 -6.82 9.15 -12.11
N SER A 236 -6.66 7.89 -12.47
CA SER A 236 -5.47 7.12 -12.14
C SER A 236 -5.15 6.11 -13.24
N VAL A 237 -3.87 5.97 -13.52
CA VAL A 237 -3.31 4.92 -14.37
C VAL A 237 -2.22 4.23 -13.57
N GLY A 238 -2.38 2.93 -13.36
CA GLY A 238 -1.49 2.13 -12.54
C GLY A 238 -0.99 0.89 -13.26
N THR A 239 0.26 0.53 -13.05
CA THR A 239 0.80 -0.78 -13.43
C THR A 239 1.36 -1.48 -12.21
N GLN A 240 1.29 -2.81 -12.20
CA GLN A 240 1.87 -3.64 -11.14
C GLN A 240 2.45 -4.90 -11.73
N HIS A 241 3.58 -5.35 -11.19
CA HIS A 241 4.24 -6.58 -11.62
C HIS A 241 4.86 -7.31 -10.42
N THR A 242 4.75 -8.64 -10.42
CA THR A 242 5.40 -9.49 -9.41
C THR A 242 6.71 -9.96 -10.03
N PHE A 243 7.87 -9.47 -9.56
CA PHE A 243 9.15 -9.78 -10.22
C PHE A 243 9.92 -10.90 -9.50
N LEU A 244 9.65 -11.16 -8.22
CA LEU A 244 10.18 -12.32 -7.46
C LEU A 244 9.07 -12.95 -6.61
N LEU A 245 9.33 -14.16 -6.08
CA LEU A 245 8.42 -14.76 -5.10
C LEU A 245 8.29 -13.81 -3.91
N ASN A 246 7.05 -13.45 -3.56
CA ASN A 246 6.67 -12.52 -2.49
C ASN A 246 6.98 -11.04 -2.74
N TRP A 247 7.62 -10.68 -3.85
CA TRP A 247 7.94 -9.29 -4.18
C TRP A 247 7.13 -8.79 -5.37
N ALA A 248 6.50 -7.63 -5.19
CA ALA A 248 5.83 -6.91 -6.27
C ALA A 248 6.21 -5.43 -6.23
N HIS A 249 6.22 -4.80 -7.39
CA HIS A 249 6.30 -3.34 -7.49
C HIS A 249 5.08 -2.81 -8.24
N TYR A 250 4.73 -1.56 -7.95
CA TYR A 250 3.65 -0.86 -8.62
C TYR A 250 4.03 0.59 -8.92
N HIS A 251 3.42 1.13 -9.96
CA HIS A 251 3.62 2.50 -10.43
C HIS A 251 2.24 3.08 -10.72
N VAL A 252 1.88 4.21 -10.11
CA VAL A 252 0.56 4.83 -10.25
C VAL A 252 0.71 6.32 -10.49
N TYR A 253 0.26 6.77 -11.66
CA TYR A 253 0.09 8.19 -11.97
C TYR A 253 -1.35 8.60 -11.67
N SER A 254 -1.55 9.67 -10.90
CA SER A 254 -2.88 10.14 -10.49
C SER A 254 -3.00 11.67 -10.53
N PRO A 255 -3.50 12.23 -11.64
CA PRO A 255 -3.90 13.63 -11.73
C PRO A 255 -5.28 13.85 -11.09
N SER A 256 -5.46 14.98 -10.43
CA SER A 256 -6.73 15.35 -9.79
C SER A 256 -6.92 16.85 -9.69
N TRP A 257 -8.19 17.27 -9.65
CA TRP A 257 -8.61 18.64 -9.48
C TRP A 257 -9.41 18.74 -8.19
N ALA A 258 -9.08 19.71 -7.36
CA ALA A 258 -9.75 19.95 -6.10
C ALA A 258 -10.21 21.41 -6.00
N ILE A 259 -11.26 21.64 -5.23
CA ILE A 259 -11.72 22.98 -4.84
C ILE A 259 -12.16 22.95 -3.38
N ALA A 260 -11.62 23.87 -2.58
CA ALA A 260 -12.05 24.12 -1.21
C ALA A 260 -13.22 25.11 -1.19
N SER A 261 -14.16 24.91 -0.26
CA SER A 261 -15.38 25.70 -0.17
C SER A 261 -15.97 25.63 1.24
N ARG A 262 -16.92 26.54 1.53
CA ARG A 262 -17.68 26.57 2.79
C ARG A 262 -16.80 26.55 4.06
N PRO A 263 -15.81 27.44 4.20
CA PRO A 263 -15.05 27.54 5.43
C PRO A 263 -15.95 28.06 6.56
N SER A 264 -15.87 27.45 7.73
CA SER A 264 -16.47 27.96 8.97
C SER A 264 -15.79 29.26 9.40
N ALA A 265 -16.48 30.09 10.20
CA ALA A 265 -15.92 31.35 10.69
C ALA A 265 -14.68 31.18 11.59
N LEU A 266 -14.49 29.99 12.17
CA LEU A 266 -13.36 29.69 13.06
C LEU A 266 -12.19 29.01 12.33
N ALA A 267 -12.29 28.82 11.01
CA ALA A 267 -11.19 28.28 10.21
C ALA A 267 -9.96 29.20 10.26
N ASN A 268 -8.77 28.62 10.23
CA ASN A 268 -7.53 29.38 10.21
C ASN A 268 -7.33 30.06 8.83
N ASN A 269 -6.38 31.00 8.75
CA ASN A 269 -6.10 31.74 7.52
C ASN A 269 -5.65 30.83 6.35
N ALA A 270 -5.05 29.67 6.65
CA ALA A 270 -4.63 28.73 5.61
C ALA A 270 -5.84 28.17 4.84
N VAL A 271 -6.93 27.86 5.53
CA VAL A 271 -8.17 27.38 4.89
C VAL A 271 -8.82 28.48 4.04
N PHE A 272 -8.92 29.71 4.55
CA PHE A 272 -9.48 30.81 3.76
C PHE A 272 -8.66 31.08 2.50
N ARG A 273 -7.33 31.00 2.61
CA ARG A 273 -6.43 31.09 1.46
C ARG A 273 -6.67 29.97 0.45
N GLU A 274 -6.82 28.72 0.89
CA GLU A 274 -7.13 27.59 -0.02
C GLU A 274 -8.45 27.81 -0.77
N VAL A 275 -9.47 28.35 -0.10
CA VAL A 275 -10.77 28.67 -0.72
C VAL A 275 -10.62 29.77 -1.77
N ASP A 276 -9.80 30.79 -1.52
CA ASP A 276 -9.54 31.89 -2.46
C ASP A 276 -8.74 31.45 -3.69
N LEU A 277 -7.90 30.40 -3.56
CA LEU A 277 -7.16 29.81 -4.68
C LEU A 277 -8.09 29.11 -5.70
N GLY A 278 -9.30 28.71 -5.28
CA GLY A 278 -10.30 28.10 -6.16
C GLY A 278 -9.91 26.70 -6.65
N TRP A 279 -9.97 26.46 -7.95
CA TRP A 279 -9.62 25.15 -8.53
C TRP A 279 -8.09 24.95 -8.49
N GLN A 280 -7.65 23.92 -7.78
CA GLN A 280 -6.26 23.48 -7.71
C GLN A 280 -6.08 22.18 -8.48
N PHE A 281 -4.98 22.07 -9.22
CA PHE A 281 -4.61 20.86 -9.95
C PHE A 281 -3.44 20.18 -9.25
N LYS A 282 -3.60 18.90 -8.90
CA LYS A 282 -2.54 18.07 -8.28
C LYS A 282 -2.19 16.92 -9.20
N SER A 283 -0.91 16.80 -9.55
CA SER A 283 -0.37 15.70 -10.32
C SER A 283 0.58 14.88 -9.46
N SER A 284 0.38 13.56 -9.38
CA SER A 284 1.18 12.68 -8.52
C SER A 284 1.64 11.42 -9.23
N LEU A 285 2.87 10.99 -8.96
CA LEU A 285 3.42 9.71 -9.39
C LEU A 285 3.90 8.92 -8.17
N ARG A 286 3.19 7.83 -7.85
CA ARG A 286 3.53 6.90 -6.78
C ARG A 286 4.25 5.67 -7.34
N ASN A 287 5.35 5.31 -6.71
CA ASN A 287 6.10 4.09 -7.00
C ASN A 287 6.24 3.32 -5.70
N GLY A 288 5.82 2.06 -5.69
CA GLY A 288 5.85 1.24 -4.48
C GLY A 288 6.47 -0.13 -4.69
N LEU A 289 7.00 -0.67 -3.60
CA LEU A 289 7.62 -1.98 -3.49
C LEU A 289 7.00 -2.71 -2.31
N ILE A 290 6.40 -3.86 -2.59
CA ILE A 290 5.69 -4.70 -1.64
C ILE A 290 6.45 -6.00 -1.47
N TYR A 291 6.66 -6.40 -0.22
CA TYR A 291 7.10 -7.75 0.15
C TYR A 291 6.11 -8.35 1.14
N SER A 292 5.63 -9.57 0.89
CA SER A 292 4.69 -10.23 1.80
C SER A 292 4.91 -11.73 1.93
N THR A 293 5.06 -12.20 3.17
CA THR A 293 5.16 -13.63 3.54
C THR A 293 4.02 -14.07 4.47
N ILE A 294 2.99 -13.24 4.63
CA ILE A 294 1.88 -13.52 5.53
C ILE A 294 1.15 -14.81 5.12
N ASP A 295 0.81 -15.61 6.11
CA ASP A 295 0.13 -16.89 5.91
C ASP A 295 -1.35 -16.74 5.52
N ASN A 296 -2.00 -15.68 6.00
CA ASN A 296 -3.41 -15.40 5.75
C ASN A 296 -3.65 -13.89 5.64
N VAL A 297 -4.44 -13.47 4.65
CA VAL A 297 -4.71 -12.04 4.38
C VAL A 297 -5.68 -11.41 5.40
N PHE A 298 -6.63 -12.18 5.93
CA PHE A 298 -7.67 -11.66 6.83
C PHE A 298 -7.32 -11.83 8.31
N THR A 299 -6.70 -12.96 8.64
CA THR A 299 -6.28 -13.30 10.01
C THR A 299 -4.84 -13.79 10.01
N PRO A 300 -3.85 -12.91 9.72
CA PRO A 300 -2.44 -13.31 9.70
C PRO A 300 -2.02 -13.85 11.07
N THR A 301 -1.32 -14.97 11.09
CA THR A 301 -0.76 -15.56 12.32
C THR A 301 0.76 -15.60 12.33
N GLU A 302 1.38 -15.59 11.15
CA GLU A 302 2.82 -15.51 10.97
C GLU A 302 3.18 -14.79 9.67
N GLY A 303 4.39 -14.22 9.64
CA GLY A 303 4.96 -13.62 8.43
C GLY A 303 5.14 -12.12 8.55
N LEU A 304 5.63 -11.53 7.46
CA LEU A 304 6.05 -10.15 7.37
C LEU A 304 5.39 -9.51 6.13
N GLU A 305 4.83 -8.33 6.31
CA GLU A 305 4.41 -7.42 5.24
C GLU A 305 5.30 -6.18 5.33
N LEU A 306 5.95 -5.84 4.22
CA LEU A 306 6.69 -4.59 4.02
C LEU A 306 6.09 -3.88 2.82
N ASN A 307 5.87 -2.58 2.95
CA ASN A 307 5.53 -1.72 1.83
C ASN A 307 6.32 -0.42 1.94
N PHE A 308 7.09 -0.13 0.89
CA PHE A 308 7.82 1.10 0.71
C PHE A 308 7.23 1.83 -0.50
N GLU A 309 6.87 3.09 -0.34
CA GLU A 309 6.29 3.91 -1.39
C GLU A 309 6.99 5.26 -1.46
N VAL A 310 7.21 5.73 -2.67
CA VAL A 310 7.69 7.09 -2.98
C VAL A 310 6.65 7.76 -3.86
N GLU A 311 6.09 8.86 -3.38
CA GLU A 311 5.15 9.72 -4.09
C GLU A 311 5.86 11.03 -4.46
N ASN A 312 5.90 11.35 -5.75
CA ASN A 312 6.39 12.62 -6.25
C ASN A 312 5.16 13.43 -6.69
N VAL A 313 4.96 14.60 -6.10
CA VAL A 313 3.83 15.48 -6.39
C VAL A 313 4.35 16.76 -7.04
N GLY A 314 3.74 17.13 -8.16
CA GLY A 314 4.11 18.34 -8.89
C GLY A 314 5.48 18.26 -9.54
N GLN A 315 6.28 19.31 -9.32
CA GLN A 315 7.61 19.51 -9.92
C GLN A 315 7.54 19.39 -11.45
N VAL A 316 8.22 18.41 -12.03
CA VAL A 316 8.21 18.11 -13.47
C VAL A 316 6.86 17.58 -13.96
N LEU A 317 5.98 17.11 -13.07
CA LEU A 317 4.63 16.64 -13.39
C LEU A 317 3.60 17.78 -13.49
N GLY A 318 3.97 19.00 -13.06
CA GLY A 318 3.07 20.16 -12.98
C GLY A 318 1.96 20.01 -11.94
N GLY A 319 1.09 21.02 -11.84
CA GLY A 319 0.14 21.15 -10.72
C GLY A 319 0.67 22.03 -9.61
N ASP A 320 -0.20 22.34 -8.66
CA ASP A 320 -0.10 23.42 -7.67
C ASP A 320 0.54 23.00 -6.35
N ASP A 321 0.48 21.71 -6.05
CA ASP A 321 1.20 21.10 -4.94
C ASP A 321 2.58 20.60 -5.40
N HIS A 322 3.59 20.72 -4.56
CA HIS A 322 4.98 20.36 -4.84
C HIS A 322 5.66 19.71 -3.62
N PHE A 323 5.62 18.38 -3.52
CA PHE A 323 6.34 17.68 -2.45
C PHE A 323 6.71 16.24 -2.83
N ASN A 324 7.70 15.69 -2.13
CA ASN A 324 8.05 14.28 -2.18
C ASN A 324 7.66 13.60 -0.87
N ARG A 325 6.88 12.53 -0.94
CA ARG A 325 6.46 11.76 0.23
C ARG A 325 7.04 10.35 0.18
N TYR A 326 7.67 9.95 1.27
CA TYR A 326 8.26 8.64 1.47
C TYR A 326 7.48 7.90 2.55
N THR A 327 6.85 6.79 2.19
CA THR A 327 6.07 5.97 3.10
C THR A 327 6.77 4.64 3.30
N ALA A 328 7.00 4.25 4.55
CA ALA A 328 7.51 2.94 4.92
C ALA A 328 6.56 2.32 5.94
N SER A 329 6.02 1.15 5.63
CA SER A 329 5.10 0.44 6.50
C SER A 329 5.52 -1.02 6.65
N THR A 330 5.45 -1.51 7.88
CA THR A 330 5.75 -2.89 8.20
C THR A 330 4.74 -3.45 9.19
N LYS A 331 4.30 -4.67 8.92
CA LYS A 331 3.54 -5.49 9.85
C LYS A 331 4.24 -6.83 9.99
N TYR A 332 4.56 -7.19 11.23
CA TYR A 332 5.17 -8.47 11.55
C TYR A 332 4.27 -9.25 12.49
N TYR A 333 4.00 -10.50 12.11
CA TYR A 333 3.14 -11.41 12.85
C TYR A 333 3.98 -12.55 13.41
N TRP A 334 3.84 -12.77 14.70
CA TRP A 334 4.50 -13.86 15.40
C TRP A 334 3.50 -14.56 16.33
N TRP A 335 3.38 -15.88 16.23
CA TRP A 335 2.60 -16.66 17.19
C TRP A 335 3.50 -17.22 18.27
N TRP A 336 3.11 -17.05 19.53
CA TRP A 336 3.93 -17.46 20.68
C TRP A 336 3.71 -18.94 21.03
N PHE A 337 2.45 -19.36 21.09
CA PHE A 337 2.04 -20.72 21.41
C PHE A 337 0.61 -20.97 20.96
N ASP A 338 0.30 -22.26 20.82
CA ASP A 338 -1.07 -22.76 20.67
C ASP A 338 -1.63 -23.11 22.06
N PHE A 339 -2.88 -22.75 22.35
CA PHE A 339 -3.60 -23.28 23.52
C PHE A 339 -4.93 -23.92 23.12
N THR A 340 -5.58 -24.60 24.06
CA THR A 340 -6.95 -25.09 23.90
C THR A 340 -7.70 -24.80 25.20
N PHE A 341 -8.87 -24.17 25.11
CA PHE A 341 -9.64 -23.83 26.29
C PHE A 341 -10.26 -25.10 26.90
N GLY A 342 -9.79 -25.49 28.08
CA GLY A 342 -10.45 -26.45 28.97
C GLY A 342 -10.43 -27.93 28.58
N GLY A 343 -9.77 -28.39 27.52
CA GLY A 343 -9.70 -29.83 27.19
C GLY A 343 -11.05 -30.56 26.99
N PHE A 344 -12.18 -29.83 26.95
CA PHE A 344 -13.54 -30.39 27.02
C PHE A 344 -14.20 -30.63 25.65
N PHE A 345 -13.64 -30.14 24.54
CA PHE A 345 -14.17 -30.38 23.19
C PHE A 345 -13.27 -31.34 22.39
N ARG A 346 -13.61 -32.62 22.48
CA ARG A 346 -13.33 -33.77 21.59
C ARG A 346 -12.05 -33.73 20.73
N ARG A 347 -11.22 -34.75 21.00
CA ARG A 347 -9.99 -35.23 20.33
C ARG A 347 -9.90 -35.27 18.79
N ASN A 348 -10.88 -34.84 17.99
CA ASN A 348 -10.87 -35.05 16.52
C ASN A 348 -11.18 -33.82 15.64
N VAL A 349 -11.06 -32.58 16.15
CA VAL A 349 -11.00 -31.39 15.26
C VAL A 349 -9.86 -30.48 15.69
N LEU A 350 -8.83 -30.39 14.84
CA LEU A 350 -7.56 -29.66 14.98
C LEU A 350 -7.73 -28.11 14.97
N ARG A 351 -8.68 -27.53 15.71
CA ARG A 351 -8.73 -26.07 15.85
C ARG A 351 -7.66 -25.62 16.83
N ARG A 352 -6.53 -25.16 16.31
CA ARG A 352 -5.43 -24.55 17.07
C ARG A 352 -5.78 -23.11 17.40
N TRP A 353 -5.67 -22.73 18.67
CA TRP A 353 -5.93 -21.36 19.12
C TRP A 353 -4.57 -20.68 19.30
N ARG A 354 -4.14 -20.00 18.24
CA ARG A 354 -2.86 -19.29 18.20
C ARG A 354 -2.96 -17.96 18.94
N VAL A 355 -2.12 -17.78 19.95
CA VAL A 355 -1.87 -16.45 20.53
C VAL A 355 -0.89 -15.72 19.63
N VAL A 356 -1.32 -14.63 19.00
CA VAL A 356 -0.55 -13.93 17.97
C VAL A 356 -0.20 -12.53 18.43
N GLN A 357 1.07 -12.18 18.36
CA GLN A 357 1.55 -10.80 18.46
C GLN A 357 1.63 -10.19 17.07
N GLU A 358 1.04 -9.02 16.92
CA GLU A 358 1.19 -8.15 15.75
C GLU A 358 2.10 -6.98 16.15
N PHE A 359 3.17 -6.74 15.39
CA PHE A 359 4.00 -5.55 15.47
C PHE A 359 3.75 -4.70 14.25
N ARG A 360 3.54 -3.40 14.46
CA ARG A 360 3.26 -2.41 13.41
C ARG A 360 4.27 -1.29 13.53
N LEU A 361 4.82 -0.86 12.41
CA LEU A 361 5.60 0.37 12.32
C LEU A 361 5.25 1.04 10.99
N TYR A 362 5.03 2.34 11.05
CA TYR A 362 4.58 3.16 9.95
C TYR A 362 5.31 4.50 10.01
N GLY A 363 5.98 4.88 8.92
CA GLY A 363 6.66 6.14 8.77
C GLY A 363 6.21 6.83 7.49
N ILE A 364 5.80 8.09 7.59
CA ILE A 364 5.59 8.98 6.45
C ILE A 364 6.53 10.16 6.63
N PHE A 365 7.27 10.48 5.57
CA PHE A 365 8.15 11.63 5.54
C PHE A 365 7.85 12.46 4.30
N SER A 366 7.30 13.66 4.48
CA SER A 366 6.93 14.56 3.37
C SER A 366 7.88 15.75 3.35
N HIS A 367 8.56 15.95 2.22
CA HIS A 367 9.48 17.07 2.03
C HIS A 367 8.93 17.96 0.93
N GLU A 368 8.76 19.24 1.23
CA GLU A 368 8.38 20.23 0.24
C GLU A 368 9.46 20.38 -0.83
N THR A 369 9.03 20.67 -2.05
CA THR A 369 9.90 20.84 -3.21
C THR A 369 9.47 22.05 -4.00
N VAL A 370 10.38 22.59 -4.80
CA VAL A 370 10.07 23.75 -5.65
C VAL A 370 9.49 23.32 -7.00
N PRO A 371 8.58 24.11 -7.58
CA PRO A 371 8.11 23.90 -8.95
C PRO A 371 9.24 23.87 -9.97
N TYR A 372 9.08 23.05 -11.01
CA TYR A 372 10.01 23.03 -12.14
C TYR A 372 9.51 23.94 -13.27
N GLY A 373 10.33 24.91 -13.68
CA GLY A 373 10.05 25.75 -14.86
C GLY A 373 8.92 26.78 -14.68
N ARG A 374 8.47 27.02 -13.45
CA ARG A 374 7.54 28.10 -13.07
C ARG A 374 7.88 28.60 -11.67
N ASP A 375 7.63 29.87 -11.40
CA ASP A 375 7.74 30.44 -10.05
C ASP A 375 6.37 30.38 -9.37
N GLN A 376 6.34 29.87 -8.14
CA GLN A 376 5.16 29.88 -7.27
C GLN A 376 5.57 30.44 -5.92
N ASP A 377 4.79 31.41 -5.47
CA ASP A 377 4.95 32.07 -4.18
C ASP A 377 4.30 31.22 -3.07
N PRO A 378 5.09 30.54 -2.22
CA PRO A 378 4.57 29.62 -1.20
C PRO A 378 3.76 30.32 -0.11
N GLU A 379 3.89 31.64 0.07
CA GLU A 379 3.06 32.38 1.03
C GLU A 379 1.61 32.48 0.57
N LYS A 380 1.40 32.55 -0.75
CA LYS A 380 0.08 32.64 -1.39
C LYS A 380 -0.50 31.28 -1.75
N ASN A 381 0.32 30.38 -2.27
CA ASN A 381 -0.08 29.02 -2.60
C ASN A 381 1.01 28.07 -2.07
N PRO A 382 0.81 27.46 -0.88
CA PRO A 382 1.82 26.62 -0.26
C PRO A 382 2.11 25.39 -1.12
N TYR A 383 3.34 24.88 -1.03
CA TYR A 383 3.71 23.67 -1.79
C TYR A 383 3.06 22.40 -1.25
N MET A 384 2.58 22.42 -0.01
CA MET A 384 1.84 21.34 0.59
C MET A 384 0.69 21.90 1.40
N GLU A 385 -0.51 21.44 1.10
CA GLU A 385 -1.73 21.93 1.72
C GLU A 385 -2.01 21.24 3.07
N PRO A 386 -2.82 21.84 3.97
CA PRO A 386 -3.09 21.31 5.31
C PRO A 386 -3.61 19.86 5.35
N GLU A 387 -4.34 19.43 4.32
CA GLU A 387 -4.84 18.06 4.21
C GLU A 387 -3.81 17.02 3.78
N ASP A 388 -2.67 17.45 3.24
CA ASP A 388 -1.53 16.59 2.90
C ASP A 388 -0.59 16.37 4.11
N ARG A 389 -0.83 17.09 5.20
CA ARG A 389 -0.15 16.88 6.47
C ARG A 389 -0.63 15.61 7.17
N GLN A 390 0.19 15.14 8.09
CA GLN A 390 -0.03 13.93 8.85
C GLN A 390 -0.63 14.26 10.21
N TYR A 391 -1.57 13.43 10.65
CA TYR A 391 -2.25 13.57 11.94
C TYR A 391 -2.14 12.27 12.72
N LEU A 392 -1.87 12.39 14.02
CA LEU A 392 -1.84 11.26 14.96
C LEU A 392 -3.15 11.11 15.69
N GLY A 393 -3.40 9.94 16.25
CA GLY A 393 -4.66 9.62 16.91
C GLY A 393 -5.52 8.74 16.00
N GLY A 394 -6.49 8.05 16.59
CA GLY A 394 -7.21 7.05 15.82
C GLY A 394 -7.79 5.91 16.60
N THR A 395 -8.66 5.17 15.93
CA THR A 395 -8.92 3.77 16.27
C THR A 395 -7.83 2.83 15.73
N THR A 396 -7.02 3.30 14.77
CA THR A 396 -6.06 2.50 13.99
C THR A 396 -4.59 2.78 14.33
N ILE A 397 -4.25 4.06 14.48
CA ILE A 397 -2.89 4.56 14.73
C ILE A 397 -2.67 4.61 16.24
N LEU A 398 -2.83 5.77 16.87
CA LEU A 398 -2.61 5.97 18.29
C LEU A 398 -3.95 5.93 19.04
N ARG A 399 -4.29 4.76 19.57
CA ARG A 399 -5.59 4.54 20.25
C ARG A 399 -5.70 5.34 21.53
N GLY A 400 -6.87 5.92 21.75
CA GLY A 400 -7.15 6.79 22.89
C GLY A 400 -6.66 8.21 22.73
N TYR A 401 -6.20 8.64 21.54
CA TYR A 401 -5.98 10.04 21.23
C TYR A 401 -6.82 10.45 20.02
N ASP A 402 -7.33 11.67 20.05
CA ASP A 402 -8.03 12.30 18.92
C ASP A 402 -7.06 12.99 17.96
N GLN A 403 -7.48 13.23 16.71
CA GLN A 403 -6.62 13.89 15.72
C GLN A 403 -6.31 15.35 16.03
N VAL A 404 -7.18 16.00 16.81
CA VAL A 404 -6.99 17.36 17.34
C VAL A 404 -7.13 17.30 18.86
N ASP A 405 -6.31 16.45 19.50
CA ASP A 405 -6.32 16.33 20.96
C ASP A 405 -5.72 17.58 21.60
N THR A 406 -6.39 18.12 22.61
CA THR A 406 -5.90 19.30 23.37
C THR A 406 -4.57 19.07 24.09
N LEU A 407 -4.20 17.81 24.31
CA LEU A 407 -2.92 17.41 24.89
C LEU A 407 -1.77 17.43 23.87
N TYR A 408 -2.07 17.57 22.58
CA TYR A 408 -1.03 17.68 21.56
C TYR A 408 -0.33 19.04 21.63
N PRO A 409 1.00 19.07 21.45
CA PRO A 409 1.75 20.31 21.23
C PRO A 409 1.05 21.20 20.20
N ALA A 410 1.06 22.52 20.41
CA ALA A 410 0.34 23.45 19.52
C ALA A 410 0.71 23.25 18.04
N VAL A 411 1.99 22.99 17.76
CA VAL A 411 2.51 22.72 16.42
C VAL A 411 2.05 21.39 15.81
N TRP A 412 1.51 20.45 16.60
CA TRP A 412 0.93 19.19 16.12
C TRP A 412 -0.58 19.29 15.86
N GLN A 413 -1.24 20.34 16.36
CA GLN A 413 -2.70 20.50 16.22
C GLN A 413 -3.11 20.80 14.77
N ASP A 414 -2.20 21.36 13.97
CA ASP A 414 -2.36 21.61 12.52
C ASP A 414 -1.70 20.54 11.64
N GLY A 415 -1.38 19.37 12.23
CA GLY A 415 -0.69 18.28 11.57
C GLY A 415 0.80 18.57 11.31
N GLY A 416 1.58 17.51 11.08
CA GLY A 416 3.00 17.60 10.76
C GLY A 416 3.34 17.04 9.37
N ASN A 417 4.46 17.47 8.81
CA ASN A 417 4.96 17.00 7.51
C ASN A 417 5.41 15.53 7.58
N HIS A 418 5.92 15.13 8.74
CA HIS A 418 6.42 13.80 9.00
C HIS A 418 5.68 13.15 10.17
N MET A 419 5.49 11.84 10.08
CA MET A 419 4.86 11.04 11.11
C MET A 419 5.59 9.71 11.24
N ILE A 420 5.87 9.31 12.48
CA ILE A 420 6.26 7.95 12.79
C ILE A 420 5.32 7.41 13.84
N PHE A 421 4.82 6.21 13.59
CA PHE A 421 3.93 5.48 14.49
C PHE A 421 4.42 4.04 14.60
N GLY A 422 4.39 3.50 15.81
CA GLY A 422 4.56 2.08 16.03
C GLY A 422 3.58 1.56 17.06
N GLY A 423 3.33 0.26 17.01
CA GLY A 423 2.44 -0.37 17.98
C GLY A 423 2.61 -1.87 18.00
N THR A 424 2.19 -2.47 19.10
CA THR A 424 2.18 -3.90 19.27
C THR A 424 0.84 -4.36 19.85
N GLU A 425 0.26 -5.42 19.29
CA GLU A 425 -1.05 -5.95 19.68
C GLU A 425 -0.95 -7.46 19.91
N LEU A 426 -1.19 -7.89 21.15
CA LEU A 426 -1.30 -9.29 21.53
C LEU A 426 -2.75 -9.75 21.37
N ARG A 427 -3.00 -10.69 20.46
CA ARG A 427 -4.31 -11.26 20.17
C ARG A 427 -4.43 -12.64 20.78
N ILE A 428 -5.36 -12.76 21.73
CA ILE A 428 -5.70 -13.99 22.42
C ILE A 428 -7.06 -14.46 21.88
N PRO A 429 -7.11 -15.53 21.07
CA PRO A 429 -8.38 -16.03 20.52
C PRO A 429 -9.35 -16.45 21.62
N ILE A 430 -10.58 -15.97 21.54
CA ILE A 430 -11.76 -16.46 22.28
C ILE A 430 -12.59 -17.37 21.37
N GLU A 431 -12.60 -17.09 20.06
CA GLU A 431 -13.05 -17.99 19.00
C GLU A 431 -12.07 -17.78 17.83
N PRO A 432 -11.29 -18.80 17.41
CA PRO A 432 -10.14 -18.61 16.51
C PRO A 432 -10.45 -18.05 15.12
N THR A 433 -11.72 -17.94 14.73
CA THR A 433 -12.14 -17.44 13.42
C THR A 433 -12.90 -16.12 13.50
N ILE A 434 -13.44 -15.75 14.67
CA ILE A 434 -14.36 -14.62 14.82
C ILE A 434 -13.95 -13.67 15.96
N VAL A 435 -13.44 -14.13 17.10
CA VAL A 435 -13.32 -13.28 18.30
C VAL A 435 -11.94 -13.40 18.95
N TRP A 436 -11.31 -12.26 19.22
CA TRP A 436 -10.06 -12.16 19.95
C TRP A 436 -10.17 -11.11 21.06
N LEU A 437 -9.64 -11.44 22.24
CA LEU A 437 -9.21 -10.43 23.20
C LEU A 437 -7.90 -9.84 22.68
N ALA A 438 -7.79 -8.53 22.64
CA ALA A 438 -6.61 -7.82 22.16
C ALA A 438 -6.09 -6.91 23.28
N VAL A 439 -4.79 -6.98 23.55
CA VAL A 439 -4.07 -6.05 24.43
C VAL A 439 -3.04 -5.35 23.59
N PHE A 440 -2.92 -4.03 23.70
CA PHE A 440 -2.03 -3.26 22.85
C PHE A 440 -1.22 -2.22 23.60
N PHE A 441 -0.12 -1.83 22.96
CA PHE A 441 0.70 -0.69 23.31
C PHE A 441 1.08 0.04 22.02
N ASP A 442 0.70 1.30 21.91
CA ASP A 442 0.87 2.14 20.74
C ASP A 442 1.73 3.36 21.11
N TRP A 443 2.48 3.86 20.13
CA TRP A 443 3.27 5.08 20.26
C TRP A 443 3.35 5.82 18.93
N GLY A 444 3.42 7.15 18.98
CA GLY A 444 3.53 7.95 17.77
C GLY A 444 4.09 9.34 17.99
N THR A 445 4.67 9.91 16.95
CA THR A 445 5.19 11.27 16.92
C THR A 445 4.92 11.95 15.58
N LEU A 446 4.56 13.23 15.63
CA LEU A 446 4.60 14.14 14.47
C LEU A 446 5.84 15.01 14.60
N PHE A 447 6.37 15.47 13.48
CA PHE A 447 7.45 16.44 13.49
C PHE A 447 7.55 17.15 12.14
N ASP A 448 8.17 18.32 12.18
CA ASP A 448 8.55 19.12 11.03
C ASP A 448 10.06 19.35 11.07
N ASN A 449 10.70 19.51 9.91
CA ASN A 449 12.11 19.89 9.91
C ASN A 449 12.24 21.38 10.26
N LEU A 450 13.25 21.74 11.05
CA LEU A 450 13.49 23.14 11.44
C LEU A 450 13.59 24.10 10.25
N GLY A 451 14.17 23.64 9.14
CA GLY A 451 14.29 24.43 7.90
C GLY A 451 13.00 24.57 7.09
N GLU A 452 11.90 23.95 7.54
CA GLU A 452 10.56 24.04 6.92
C GLU A 452 9.64 25.00 7.71
N TYR A 453 10.08 25.53 8.87
CA TYR A 453 9.31 26.55 9.60
C TYR A 453 9.36 27.90 8.89
N THR A 454 8.22 28.61 8.92
CA THR A 454 8.07 29.97 8.36
C THR A 454 7.40 30.88 9.39
N GLY A 455 7.70 32.18 9.36
CA GLY A 455 7.08 33.19 10.22
C GLY A 455 7.38 32.98 11.71
N ASP A 456 6.37 33.16 12.58
CA ASP A 456 6.53 33.08 14.05
C ASP A 456 7.10 31.74 14.54
N LEU A 457 6.85 30.64 13.81
CA LEU A 457 7.40 29.31 14.13
C LEU A 457 8.92 29.23 13.89
N GLN A 458 9.42 29.99 12.91
CA GLN A 458 10.84 30.09 12.63
C GLN A 458 11.56 30.86 13.74
N ASP A 459 10.96 31.95 14.22
CA ASP A 459 11.50 32.75 15.33
C ASP A 459 11.56 31.94 16.64
N ASP A 460 10.53 31.14 16.92
CA ASP A 460 10.50 30.22 18.05
C ASP A 460 11.57 29.11 17.95
N ALA A 461 11.76 28.56 16.75
CA ALA A 461 12.77 27.55 16.46
C ALA A 461 14.21 28.09 16.60
N ASP A 462 14.48 29.28 16.08
CA ASP A 462 15.78 29.94 16.16
C ASP A 462 16.13 30.34 17.61
N SER A 463 15.14 30.81 18.37
CA SER A 463 15.25 31.08 19.80
C SER A 463 15.59 29.82 20.62
N TYR A 464 15.02 28.67 20.25
CA TYR A 464 15.34 27.38 20.85
C TYR A 464 16.76 26.93 20.55
N GLU A 465 17.21 26.98 19.29
CA GLU A 465 18.60 26.67 18.94
C GLU A 465 19.59 27.55 19.68
N GLN A 466 19.29 28.85 19.79
CA GLN A 466 20.12 29.78 20.55
C GLN A 466 20.18 29.40 22.03
N THR A 467 19.05 29.02 22.63
CA THR A 467 18.97 28.56 24.03
C THR A 467 19.77 27.27 24.26
N GLN A 468 19.68 26.30 23.34
CA GLN A 468 20.45 25.05 23.42
C GLN A 468 21.96 25.26 23.23
N ARG A 469 22.36 26.15 22.32
CA ARG A 469 23.76 26.54 22.14
C ARG A 469 24.31 27.23 23.39
N LEU A 470 23.52 28.10 24.02
CA LEU A 470 23.88 28.78 25.28
C LEU A 470 23.94 27.80 26.46
N SER A 471 23.03 26.83 26.53
CA SER A 471 23.04 25.77 27.55
C SER A 471 24.26 24.85 27.39
N SER A 472 24.65 24.56 26.16
CA SER A 472 25.84 23.74 25.81
C SER A 472 27.17 24.49 25.97
N ALA A 473 27.15 25.83 26.08
CA ALA A 473 28.35 26.65 26.22
C ALA A 473 29.10 26.44 27.55
N ASN A 474 28.45 25.83 28.55
CA ASN A 474 29.05 25.47 29.84
C ASN A 474 29.60 24.03 29.89
N THR A 475 29.54 23.29 28.79
CA THR A 475 30.11 21.93 28.68
C THR A 475 31.34 21.92 27.78
N ASP A 476 32.32 21.08 28.09
CA ASP A 476 33.55 20.93 27.32
C ASP A 476 33.23 20.72 25.82
N PRO A 477 33.77 21.54 24.90
CA PRO A 477 33.43 21.49 23.48
C PRO A 477 33.63 20.13 22.82
N LEU A 478 34.63 19.34 23.27
CA LEU A 478 34.88 18.00 22.73
C LEU A 478 33.85 16.99 23.25
N LEU A 479 33.45 17.10 24.52
CA LEU A 479 32.41 16.25 25.10
C LEU A 479 31.03 16.59 24.55
N ALA A 480 30.71 17.88 24.37
CA ALA A 480 29.50 18.32 23.69
C ALA A 480 29.47 17.84 22.23
N TYR A 481 30.60 17.93 21.52
CA TYR A 481 30.74 17.45 20.14
C TYR A 481 30.63 15.92 20.01
N LEU A 482 31.20 15.15 20.94
CA LEU A 482 31.12 13.70 20.94
C LEU A 482 29.74 13.18 21.37
N ALA A 483 29.10 13.84 22.35
CA ALA A 483 27.73 13.55 22.76
C ALA A 483 26.70 13.89 21.67
N ASP A 484 26.91 14.96 20.91
CA ASP A 484 26.03 15.39 19.79
C ASP A 484 26.14 14.48 18.55
N ARG A 485 27.29 13.83 18.31
CA ARG A 485 27.53 13.06 17.07
C ARG A 485 27.61 11.54 17.20
N TYR A 486 27.99 11.00 18.36
CA TYR A 486 28.44 9.60 18.44
C TYR A 486 27.90 8.82 19.63
N ASP A 487 26.82 9.26 20.27
CA ASP A 487 26.21 8.48 21.36
C ASP A 487 24.99 7.65 20.88
N PRO A 488 25.16 6.37 20.51
CA PRO A 488 24.05 5.48 20.16
C PRO A 488 23.16 5.10 21.35
N PHE A 489 23.46 5.59 22.56
CA PHE A 489 22.72 5.33 23.80
C PHE A 489 22.12 6.59 24.44
N SER A 490 22.18 7.75 23.77
CA SER A 490 21.56 9.01 24.22
C SER A 490 20.02 9.05 24.08
N PHE A 491 19.34 7.91 24.31
CA PHE A 491 17.92 7.86 24.67
C PHE A 491 17.62 8.46 26.06
N PHE A 492 18.64 8.99 26.74
CA PHE A 492 18.58 9.50 28.10
C PHE A 492 19.44 10.75 28.23
N THR A 493 18.91 11.91 27.86
CA THR A 493 19.37 13.19 28.41
C THR A 493 18.29 13.77 29.33
N GLN A 494 18.71 14.63 30.26
CA GLN A 494 18.11 14.86 31.58
C GLN A 494 16.58 14.90 31.66
N PRO A 495 15.96 14.35 32.72
CA PRO A 495 14.53 14.48 32.94
C PRO A 495 14.16 15.96 33.02
N TYR A 496 13.55 16.49 31.97
CA TYR A 496 12.93 17.81 32.04
C TYR A 496 11.82 17.70 33.09
N HIS A 497 11.95 18.47 34.18
CA HIS A 497 10.97 18.46 35.25
C HIS A 497 9.65 19.05 34.72
N TYR A 498 8.61 18.23 34.69
CA TYR A 498 7.24 18.62 34.36
C TYR A 498 6.72 19.58 35.44
N GLU A 499 6.81 20.89 35.22
CA GLU A 499 6.42 21.87 36.24
C GLU A 499 4.93 22.31 36.14
N SER A 500 4.21 22.03 35.03
CA SER A 500 2.76 22.28 34.97
C SER A 500 2.01 21.53 33.85
N GLN A 501 0.68 21.47 33.96
CA GLN A 501 -0.26 20.91 32.98
C GLN A 501 -0.30 21.66 31.63
N THR A 502 0.38 22.80 31.51
CA THR A 502 0.54 23.57 30.26
C THR A 502 1.90 23.32 29.58
N ASP A 503 2.81 22.60 30.22
CA ASP A 503 4.14 22.28 29.69
C ASP A 503 4.09 21.19 28.59
N TRP A 504 2.92 20.54 28.43
CA TRP A 504 2.61 19.58 27.36
C TRP A 504 2.51 20.24 25.98
N ASN A 505 2.20 21.54 25.92
CA ASN A 505 2.02 22.30 24.68
C ASN A 505 3.25 23.04 24.18
N ASN A 506 4.44 22.76 24.74
CA ASN A 506 5.65 23.51 24.42
C ASN A 506 6.18 23.13 23.02
N PRO A 507 6.28 24.08 22.05
CA PRO A 507 6.86 23.80 20.72
C PRO A 507 8.31 23.31 20.82
N LYS A 508 9.02 23.57 21.93
CA LYS A 508 10.33 22.99 22.26
C LYS A 508 10.32 21.45 22.36
N ARG A 509 9.14 20.80 22.40
CA ARG A 509 8.97 19.33 22.35
C ARG A 509 8.92 18.77 20.93
N ALA A 510 8.55 19.56 19.93
CA ALA A 510 8.30 19.08 18.56
C ALA A 510 9.56 18.94 17.70
N VAL A 511 10.72 19.33 18.22
CA VAL A 511 11.91 19.46 17.41
C VAL A 511 12.78 18.21 17.52
N LEU A 512 12.74 17.38 16.48
CA LEU A 512 13.95 16.68 16.03
C LEU A 512 14.93 17.80 15.65
N SER A 513 15.97 18.03 16.46
CA SER A 513 17.06 18.91 16.05
C SER A 513 17.91 18.18 15.01
N GLN A 514 17.44 18.08 13.76
CA GLN A 514 18.13 17.50 12.58
C GLN A 514 18.77 16.09 12.72
N ARG A 515 18.83 15.46 13.90
CA ARG A 515 19.84 14.42 14.19
C ARG A 515 19.40 13.24 15.07
N ASN A 516 18.34 13.33 15.87
CA ASN A 516 17.95 12.22 16.77
C ASN A 516 16.43 12.02 16.90
N LEU A 517 15.97 10.79 16.65
CA LEU A 517 14.62 10.29 16.97
C LEU A 517 14.45 10.19 18.50
N ALA A 518 13.86 11.22 19.10
CA ALA A 518 13.63 11.30 20.54
C ALA A 518 12.36 10.52 20.94
N LEU A 519 12.46 9.19 21.06
CA LEU A 519 11.34 8.33 21.47
C LEU A 519 10.76 8.74 22.83
N ASP A 520 11.57 9.29 23.73
CA ASP A 520 11.14 9.86 25.01
C ASP A 520 10.08 10.98 24.88
N ARG A 521 9.95 11.58 23.70
CA ARG A 521 8.99 12.65 23.37
C ARG A 521 7.79 12.18 22.55
N ALA A 522 7.72 10.89 22.23
CA ALA A 522 6.54 10.33 21.58
C ALA A 522 5.34 10.33 22.53
N LEU A 523 4.14 10.31 21.94
CA LEU A 523 2.92 10.04 22.67
C LEU A 523 2.72 8.54 22.74
N TYR A 524 2.20 8.07 23.87
CA TYR A 524 2.07 6.66 24.18
C TYR A 524 0.66 6.35 24.63
N SER A 525 0.16 5.18 24.27
CA SER A 525 -1.05 4.66 24.87
C SER A 525 -0.98 3.15 25.03
N TRP A 526 -1.76 2.65 25.96
CA TRP A 526 -1.96 1.22 26.11
C TRP A 526 -3.42 0.93 26.35
N GLY A 527 -3.82 -0.30 26.11
CA GLY A 527 -5.21 -0.65 26.30
C GLY A 527 -5.52 -2.09 26.01
N PHE A 528 -6.79 -2.41 26.13
CA PHE A 528 -7.31 -3.74 25.86
C PHE A 528 -8.71 -3.65 25.28
N GLY A 529 -9.15 -4.72 24.64
CA GLY A 529 -10.40 -4.70 23.92
C GLY A 529 -10.74 -6.00 23.23
N LEU A 530 -11.82 -5.96 22.45
CA LEU A 530 -12.31 -7.06 21.64
C LEU A 530 -12.14 -6.73 20.17
N ARG A 531 -11.55 -7.67 19.44
CA ARG A 531 -11.52 -7.69 17.98
C ARG A 531 -12.47 -8.79 17.53
N ILE A 532 -13.48 -8.41 16.76
CA ILE A 532 -14.51 -9.32 16.26
C ILE A 532 -14.49 -9.24 14.74
N GLN A 533 -14.11 -10.33 14.09
CA GLN A 533 -14.11 -10.44 12.64
C GLN A 533 -15.41 -11.07 12.18
N ILE A 534 -16.34 -10.24 11.69
CA ILE A 534 -17.52 -10.69 10.97
C ILE A 534 -17.31 -10.32 9.49
N PRO A 535 -17.58 -11.21 8.53
CA PRO A 535 -17.55 -10.85 7.12
C PRO A 535 -18.36 -9.57 6.87
N VAL A 536 -17.78 -8.60 6.15
CA VAL A 536 -18.38 -7.29 5.81
C VAL A 536 -18.52 -6.29 6.97
N LEU A 537 -18.40 -6.73 8.22
CA LEU A 537 -18.58 -5.86 9.40
C LEU A 537 -17.57 -6.22 10.52
N PRO A 538 -16.27 -5.90 10.38
CA PRO A 538 -15.33 -6.05 11.49
C PRO A 538 -15.69 -5.08 12.62
N LEU A 539 -15.68 -5.54 13.88
CA LEU A 539 -15.81 -4.68 15.06
C LEU A 539 -14.49 -4.67 15.82
N ARG A 540 -14.08 -3.48 16.23
CA ARG A 540 -12.96 -3.28 17.14
C ARG A 540 -13.45 -2.39 18.27
N LEU A 541 -13.41 -2.90 19.49
CA LEU A 541 -13.86 -2.22 20.71
C LEU A 541 -12.67 -2.17 21.66
N PHE A 542 -12.17 -0.99 21.99
CA PHE A 542 -10.98 -0.82 22.82
C PHE A 542 -11.23 0.16 23.95
N LEU A 543 -10.63 -0.10 25.10
CA LEU A 543 -10.40 0.85 26.16
C LEU A 543 -8.92 1.23 26.11
N ALA A 544 -8.62 2.52 25.93
CA ALA A 544 -7.27 3.03 25.76
C ALA A 544 -6.96 4.09 26.83
N GLN A 545 -5.80 4.00 27.47
CA GLN A 545 -5.33 4.99 28.44
C GLN A 545 -4.09 5.67 27.88
N LYS A 546 -4.09 7.01 27.94
CA LYS A 546 -2.97 7.86 27.51
C LYS A 546 -1.83 7.77 28.50
N LEU A 547 -0.60 7.66 27.99
CA LEU A 547 0.62 7.50 28.78
C LEU A 547 1.66 8.54 28.39
N TYR A 548 2.54 8.83 29.34
CA TYR A 548 3.78 9.52 29.08
C TYR A 548 4.98 8.70 29.56
N TYR A 549 6.13 8.93 28.93
CA TYR A 549 7.38 8.31 29.34
C TYR A 549 7.99 9.07 30.53
N LYS A 550 8.15 8.38 31.67
CA LYS A 550 8.70 8.96 32.90
C LYS A 550 10.24 8.85 33.00
N GLY A 551 10.86 8.12 32.08
CA GLY A 551 12.27 7.74 32.13
C GLY A 551 12.50 6.31 32.64
N ASN A 552 13.71 5.80 32.43
CA ASN A 552 14.16 4.44 32.77
C ASN A 552 13.24 3.29 32.33
N GLY A 553 12.60 3.40 31.18
CA GLY A 553 11.67 2.36 30.68
C GLY A 553 10.29 2.36 31.36
N VAL A 554 9.99 3.35 32.21
CA VAL A 554 8.74 3.43 32.97
C VAL A 554 7.76 4.36 32.27
N PHE A 555 6.52 3.90 32.12
CA PHE A 555 5.38 4.68 31.62
C PHE A 555 4.39 4.94 32.76
N ALA A 556 3.73 6.09 32.72
CA ALA A 556 2.69 6.45 33.68
C ALA A 556 1.50 7.14 32.96
N PRO A 557 0.28 7.04 33.51
CA PRO A 557 -0.87 7.79 33.02
C PRO A 557 -0.61 9.29 33.02
N ILE A 558 -1.16 10.02 32.04
CA ILE A 558 -1.03 11.48 31.98
C ILE A 558 -1.81 12.10 33.16
N PRO A 559 -1.17 12.90 34.03
CA PRO A 559 -1.85 13.52 35.16
C PRO A 559 -3.05 14.36 34.72
N GLY A 560 -4.21 14.12 35.33
CA GLY A 560 -5.46 14.81 34.97
C GLY A 560 -6.20 14.25 33.74
N ASN A 561 -5.63 13.25 33.06
CA ASN A 561 -6.32 12.42 32.06
C ASN A 561 -5.90 10.96 32.24
N GLU A 562 -6.24 10.42 33.41
CA GLU A 562 -5.87 9.07 33.83
C GLU A 562 -6.93 8.02 33.46
N GLU A 563 -8.04 8.42 32.85
CA GLU A 563 -9.15 7.52 32.57
C GLU A 563 -8.91 6.69 31.29
N PHE A 564 -9.60 5.56 31.19
CA PHE A 564 -9.64 4.81 29.95
C PHE A 564 -10.69 5.41 29.02
N GLU A 565 -10.28 5.84 27.84
CA GLU A 565 -11.16 6.29 26.78
C GLU A 565 -11.65 5.09 25.97
N PHE A 566 -12.97 5.05 25.73
CA PHE A 566 -13.57 4.02 24.89
C PHE A 566 -13.48 4.40 23.42
N VAL A 567 -12.72 3.61 22.67
CA VAL A 567 -12.47 3.81 21.24
C VAL A 567 -13.00 2.63 20.47
N PHE A 568 -13.82 2.88 19.47
CA PHE A 568 -14.41 1.81 18.68
C PHE A 568 -14.54 2.14 17.21
N GLY A 569 -14.56 1.09 16.40
CA GLY A 569 -15.02 1.18 15.04
C GLY A 569 -15.69 -0.12 14.61
N ILE A 570 -16.78 0.03 13.88
CA ILE A 570 -17.64 -1.01 13.35
C ILE A 570 -17.60 -0.85 11.84
N GLY A 571 -17.39 -1.92 11.07
CA GLY A 571 -17.49 -1.88 9.60
C GLY A 571 -16.50 -0.95 8.90
N ASP A 572 -15.51 -0.42 9.62
CA ASP A 572 -14.48 0.44 9.08
C ASP A 572 -13.52 -0.42 8.25
N GLN A 573 -13.46 -0.14 6.95
CA GLN A 573 -12.63 -0.91 6.00
C GLN A 573 -11.13 -0.70 6.19
N ARG A 574 -10.70 0.26 7.02
CA ARG A 574 -9.30 0.38 7.44
C ARG A 574 -8.86 -0.78 8.35
N PHE A 575 -9.82 -1.56 8.86
CA PHE A 575 -9.60 -2.72 9.73
C PHE A 575 -9.58 -4.05 8.99
#